data_AF-A0A4V2ZUG5-F1
#
_entry.id   AF-A0A4V2ZUG5-F1
#
_cell.length_a   1.000
_cell.length_b   1.000
_cell.length_c   1.000
_cell.angle_alpha   90.00
_cell.angle_beta   90.00
_cell.angle_gamma   90.00
#
_symmetry.space_group_name_H-M   'P 1'
#
loop_
_entity.id
_entity.type
_entity.pdbx_description
1 polymer ?
#
loop_
_entity_poly.entity_id
_entity_poly.type
_entity_poly.pdbx_seq_one_letter_code
_entity_poly.pdbx_strand_id
1 'polypeptide(L)'
;MKYLFLDTNIYIDMIVSRNSSNSADSYEQLKMLLDHNQVKILVPSIIEAEVKRHIASEVKNVGNLVQEARRSIDNVYWINHVEEIEKYNEKIRPLSQALGNMVDEFRRNEERYISDATNKITGLMQYRNVITLEENGDLLSKVQRRKLYKQCPFHIEDKESWADAMIIETLINVRDFVAINDDDKIYFITRNHKDFSKGNNQTDRVIIHPHIEEQLRQNNLLQAFNYRSLYTKTLIEDFAEEATEANIMQQLIEEAEDERRAMIDAMHDDWNERERESAGLSALSSEDVYIERIGESDEVGALLNTIESLMSSLEALIEDAFDEYSQFEDDLNAEPIANLRARIQAYNTNSPFLQISYESGFSDDEVREAVLEFVSGNLLSVDDLESLRDGIKYKDYFEVGELVSFTDLHDNSISLSVDGQLDPRDEDTDSLWVELYINDDRVTFGEIEVYYGGIHYDEDGGAADGSVETIDYRLDKVTDRLVSTIQRNIDSVNQKKVNLGKLRTVLNI
;
A
#
# COMPACT_ATOMS: atom_id res chain seq x y z
N MET A 1 0.61 -13.16 -49.07
CA MET A 1 -0.21 -12.56 -48.01
C MET A 1 0.53 -12.71 -46.70
N LYS A 2 0.52 -11.69 -45.82
CA LYS A 2 1.08 -11.82 -44.47
C LYS A 2 -0.04 -11.98 -43.45
N TYR A 3 0.10 -12.96 -42.57
CA TYR A 3 -0.84 -13.26 -41.51
C TYR A 3 -0.21 -12.94 -40.16
N LEU A 4 -0.91 -12.17 -39.34
CA LEU A 4 -0.58 -11.94 -37.94
C LEU A 4 -1.33 -12.95 -37.08
N PHE A 5 -0.60 -13.64 -36.22
CA PHE A 5 -1.14 -14.54 -35.21
C PHE A 5 -0.64 -14.03 -33.85
N LEU A 6 -1.49 -13.28 -33.15
CA LEU A 6 -1.11 -12.56 -31.94
C LEU A 6 -1.60 -13.32 -30.71
N ASP A 7 -0.77 -13.32 -29.67
CA ASP A 7 -1.11 -13.83 -28.34
C ASP A 7 -2.10 -12.90 -27.60
N THR A 8 -2.83 -13.42 -26.62
CA THR A 8 -3.87 -12.72 -25.83
C THR A 8 -3.34 -11.42 -25.22
N ASN A 9 -2.11 -11.45 -24.68
CA ASN A 9 -1.50 -10.28 -24.03
C ASN A 9 -1.31 -9.08 -24.96
N ILE A 10 -1.07 -9.31 -26.26
CA ILE A 10 -0.86 -8.22 -27.23
C ILE A 10 -2.17 -7.47 -27.46
N TYR A 11 -3.30 -8.17 -27.53
CA TYR A 11 -4.61 -7.55 -27.65
C TYR A 11 -5.01 -6.73 -26.42
N ILE A 12 -4.67 -7.22 -25.22
CA ILE A 12 -4.89 -6.49 -23.97
C ILE A 12 -4.05 -5.21 -23.95
N ASP A 13 -2.77 -5.32 -24.34
CA ASP A 13 -1.81 -4.21 -24.41
C ASP A 13 -2.24 -3.08 -25.36
N MET A 14 -3.01 -3.39 -26.41
CA MET A 14 -3.54 -2.39 -27.35
C MET A 14 -4.70 -1.55 -26.80
N ILE A 15 -5.34 -2.01 -25.72
CA ILE A 15 -6.55 -1.38 -25.16
C ILE A 15 -6.28 -0.81 -23.77
N VAL A 16 -5.41 -1.47 -23.01
CA VAL A 16 -4.96 -1.03 -21.69
C VAL A 16 -3.45 -0.82 -21.77
N SER A 17 -3.01 0.42 -21.59
CA SER A 17 -1.59 0.74 -21.47
C SER A 17 -1.10 0.24 -20.10
N ARG A 18 -0.62 -1.01 -20.07
CA ARG A 18 -0.10 -1.67 -18.86
C ARG A 18 1.32 -1.21 -18.51
N ASN A 19 2.06 -0.76 -19.52
CA ASN A 19 3.43 -0.27 -19.40
C ASN A 19 3.56 1.05 -20.18
N SER A 20 4.48 1.92 -19.76
CA SER A 20 4.84 3.17 -20.47
C SER A 20 5.27 2.97 -21.94
N SER A 21 5.49 1.72 -22.36
CA SER A 21 5.96 1.32 -23.68
C SER A 21 4.84 1.18 -24.73
N ASN A 22 3.59 0.92 -24.32
CA ASN A 22 2.51 0.61 -25.27
C ASN A 22 1.63 1.85 -25.51
N SER A 23 1.55 2.30 -26.76
CA SER A 23 0.79 3.49 -27.13
C SER A 23 -0.72 3.18 -27.28
N ALA A 24 -1.57 4.15 -26.96
CA ALA A 24 -3.01 4.05 -27.23
C ALA A 24 -3.32 3.94 -28.75
N ASP A 25 -2.33 4.23 -29.60
CA ASP A 25 -2.45 4.25 -31.04
C ASP A 25 -2.22 2.87 -31.67
N SER A 26 -1.64 1.89 -30.95
CA SER A 26 -1.38 0.55 -31.50
C SER A 26 -2.65 -0.14 -32.04
N TYR A 27 -3.81 0.12 -31.42
CA TYR A 27 -5.11 -0.35 -31.93
C TYR A 27 -5.45 0.26 -33.30
N GLU A 28 -5.34 1.58 -33.44
CA GLU A 28 -5.67 2.27 -34.69
C GLU A 28 -4.65 1.95 -35.78
N GLN A 29 -3.37 1.84 -35.42
CA GLN A 29 -2.30 1.39 -36.33
C GLN A 29 -2.59 -0.01 -36.89
N LEU A 30 -3.00 -0.97 -36.05
CA LEU A 30 -3.38 -2.30 -36.50
C LEU A 30 -4.57 -2.26 -37.45
N LYS A 31 -5.58 -1.44 -37.16
CA LYS A 31 -6.76 -1.28 -38.00
C LYS A 31 -6.42 -0.68 -39.37
N MET A 32 -5.57 0.35 -39.39
CA MET A 32 -5.05 0.93 -40.63
C MET A 32 -4.27 -0.11 -41.45
N LEU A 33 -3.43 -0.93 -40.79
CA LEU A 33 -2.72 -2.01 -41.46
C LEU A 33 -3.68 -3.05 -42.07
N LEU A 34 -4.76 -3.38 -41.36
CA LEU A 34 -5.79 -4.30 -41.85
C LEU A 34 -6.57 -3.73 -43.04
N ASP A 35 -6.83 -2.42 -43.11
CA ASP A 35 -7.59 -1.80 -44.20
C ASP A 35 -6.90 -1.94 -45.57
N HIS A 36 -5.58 -2.11 -45.60
CA HIS A 36 -4.79 -2.27 -46.83
C HIS A 36 -4.91 -3.65 -47.50
N ASN A 37 -5.63 -4.61 -46.88
CA ASN A 37 -5.96 -5.94 -47.45
C ASN A 37 -4.74 -6.78 -47.93
N GLN A 38 -3.53 -6.42 -47.50
CA GLN A 38 -2.29 -7.19 -47.67
C GLN A 38 -1.88 -7.95 -46.40
N VAL A 39 -2.49 -7.56 -45.27
CA VAL A 39 -2.32 -8.17 -43.96
C VAL A 39 -3.66 -8.69 -43.48
N LYS A 40 -3.65 -9.87 -42.87
CA LYS A 40 -4.80 -10.45 -42.19
C LYS A 40 -4.41 -10.91 -40.80
N ILE A 41 -5.37 -10.94 -39.87
CA ILE A 41 -5.16 -11.55 -38.55
C ILE A 41 -5.87 -12.91 -38.53
N LEU A 42 -5.19 -13.90 -37.94
CA LEU A 42 -5.75 -15.20 -37.60
C LEU A 42 -5.95 -15.25 -36.09
N VAL A 43 -7.18 -15.43 -35.64
CA VAL A 43 -7.53 -15.40 -34.20
C VAL A 43 -8.21 -16.69 -33.79
N PRO A 44 -7.57 -17.53 -32.96
CA PRO A 44 -8.26 -18.62 -32.27
C PRO A 44 -9.40 -18.08 -31.39
N SER A 45 -10.58 -18.70 -31.47
CA SER A 45 -11.75 -18.29 -30.67
C SER A 45 -11.50 -18.27 -29.15
N ILE A 46 -10.57 -19.10 -28.64
CA ILE A 46 -10.13 -19.07 -27.23
C ILE A 46 -9.57 -17.71 -26.80
N ILE A 47 -8.86 -17.01 -27.69
CA ILE A 47 -8.26 -15.70 -27.39
C ILE A 47 -9.35 -14.66 -27.13
N GLU A 48 -10.46 -14.70 -27.89
CA GLU A 48 -11.58 -13.79 -27.68
C GLU A 48 -12.19 -13.98 -26.28
N ALA A 49 -12.32 -15.22 -25.83
CA ALA A 49 -12.83 -15.55 -24.50
C ALA A 49 -11.88 -15.07 -23.39
N GLU A 50 -10.56 -15.29 -23.57
CA GLU A 50 -9.55 -14.83 -22.62
C GLU A 50 -9.50 -13.31 -22.51
N VAL A 51 -9.43 -12.60 -23.64
CA VAL A 51 -9.35 -11.13 -23.63
C VAL A 51 -10.58 -10.54 -22.94
N LYS A 52 -11.80 -11.03 -23.23
CA LYS A 52 -13.02 -10.57 -22.56
C LYS A 52 -13.00 -10.81 -21.05
N ARG A 53 -12.43 -11.93 -20.61
CA ARG A 53 -12.30 -12.25 -19.18
C ARG A 53 -11.31 -11.32 -18.47
N HIS A 54 -10.23 -10.92 -19.14
CA HIS A 54 -9.15 -10.12 -18.56
C HIS A 54 -9.38 -8.60 -18.62
N ILE A 55 -10.14 -8.07 -19.59
CA ILE A 55 -10.40 -6.62 -19.71
C ILE A 55 -10.94 -6.02 -18.41
N ALA A 56 -11.91 -6.68 -17.76
CA ALA A 56 -12.53 -6.14 -16.55
C ALA A 56 -11.51 -6.01 -15.40
N SER A 57 -10.64 -7.00 -15.21
CA SER A 57 -9.58 -6.92 -14.19
C SER A 57 -8.55 -5.85 -14.51
N GLU A 58 -8.17 -5.70 -15.78
CA GLU A 58 -7.16 -4.73 -16.20
C GLU A 58 -7.66 -3.29 -16.08
N VAL A 59 -8.91 -3.01 -16.47
CA VAL A 59 -9.53 -1.69 -16.25
C VAL A 59 -9.59 -1.37 -14.76
N LYS A 60 -9.95 -2.34 -13.91
CA LYS A 60 -9.95 -2.14 -12.47
C LYS A 60 -8.56 -1.83 -11.90
N ASN A 61 -7.52 -2.49 -12.42
CA ASN A 61 -6.13 -2.22 -12.03
C ASN A 61 -5.73 -0.77 -12.34
N VAL A 62 -6.14 -0.23 -13.49
CA VAL A 62 -5.92 1.20 -13.81
C VAL A 62 -6.57 2.11 -12.76
N GLY A 63 -7.79 1.81 -12.34
CA GLY A 63 -8.48 2.57 -11.28
C GLY A 63 -7.74 2.54 -9.94
N ASN A 64 -7.15 1.41 -9.58
CA ASN A 64 -6.33 1.27 -8.37
C ASN A 64 -5.07 2.13 -8.46
N LEU A 65 -4.37 2.13 -9.60
CA LEU A 65 -3.16 2.93 -9.80
C LEU A 65 -3.43 4.44 -9.69
N VAL A 66 -4.56 4.92 -10.24
CA VAL A 66 -4.96 6.34 -10.11
C VAL A 66 -5.27 6.68 -8.64
N GLN A 67 -5.86 5.75 -7.90
CA GLN A 67 -6.13 5.92 -6.48
C GLN A 67 -4.84 5.93 -5.64
N GLU A 68 -3.86 5.10 -5.97
CA GLU A 68 -2.54 5.11 -5.35
C GLU A 68 -1.83 6.44 -5.60
N ALA A 69 -1.79 6.91 -6.85
CA ALA A 69 -1.18 8.21 -7.20
C ALA A 69 -1.81 9.38 -6.43
N ARG A 70 -3.14 9.37 -6.23
CA ARG A 70 -3.82 10.36 -5.39
C ARG A 70 -3.31 10.32 -3.95
N ARG A 71 -3.24 9.12 -3.34
CA ARG A 71 -2.76 8.96 -1.96
C ARG A 71 -1.32 9.44 -1.82
N SER A 72 -0.46 9.13 -2.79
CA SER A 72 0.93 9.59 -2.81
C SER A 72 1.04 11.11 -2.84
N ILE A 73 0.13 11.82 -3.52
CA ILE A 73 0.14 13.29 -3.55
C ILE A 73 -0.35 13.94 -2.27
N ASP A 74 -1.30 13.32 -1.56
CA ASP A 74 -1.72 13.79 -0.24
C ASP A 74 -0.59 13.63 0.81
N ASN A 75 0.39 12.75 0.53
CA ASN A 75 1.59 12.54 1.34
C ASN A 75 2.78 13.43 0.94
N VAL A 76 2.65 14.29 -0.08
CA VAL A 76 3.72 15.23 -0.44
C VAL A 76 3.70 16.41 0.53
N TYR A 77 4.82 16.64 1.21
CA TYR A 77 5.05 17.75 2.15
C TYR A 77 5.95 18.85 1.56
N TRP A 78 6.03 20.00 2.25
CA TRP A 78 6.88 21.14 1.88
C TRP A 78 7.37 21.90 3.10
N ILE A 79 8.34 22.79 2.90
CA ILE A 79 8.96 23.60 3.96
C ILE A 79 7.97 24.63 4.50
N ASN A 80 7.66 24.54 5.79
CA ASN A 80 6.84 25.51 6.52
C ASN A 80 7.58 26.84 6.76
N HIS A 81 6.84 27.95 6.85
CA HIS A 81 7.35 29.30 7.17
C HIS A 81 8.27 29.97 6.14
N VAL A 82 8.23 29.53 4.88
CA VAL A 82 8.83 30.25 3.74
C VAL A 82 7.71 30.97 2.98
N GLU A 83 7.97 32.17 2.43
CA GLU A 83 7.00 32.88 1.55
C GLU A 83 6.51 32.02 0.36
N GLU A 84 7.23 30.94 0.06
CA GLU A 84 6.96 30.00 -1.02
C GLU A 84 5.95 28.90 -0.66
N ILE A 85 5.55 28.74 0.61
CA ILE A 85 4.51 27.76 0.99
C ILE A 85 3.15 28.10 0.39
N GLU A 86 2.84 29.39 0.22
CA GLU A 86 1.64 29.82 -0.50
C GLU A 86 1.72 29.38 -1.98
N LYS A 87 2.88 29.58 -2.64
CA LYS A 87 3.11 29.13 -4.03
C LYS A 87 3.08 27.62 -4.19
N TYR A 88 3.53 26.88 -3.17
CA TYR A 88 3.45 25.41 -3.13
C TYR A 88 2.00 24.94 -2.99
N ASN A 89 1.27 25.49 -2.02
CA ASN A 89 -0.15 25.18 -1.80
C ASN A 89 -1.01 25.56 -3.02
N GLU A 90 -0.66 26.64 -3.72
CA GLU A 90 -1.25 27.03 -5.00
C GLU A 90 -1.04 25.99 -6.12
N LYS A 91 0.01 25.16 -6.05
CA LYS A 91 0.30 24.11 -7.04
C LYS A 91 -0.24 22.73 -6.63
N ILE A 92 -0.08 22.35 -5.37
CA ILE A 92 -0.49 21.03 -4.88
C ILE A 92 -2.00 20.91 -4.72
N ARG A 93 -2.70 21.94 -4.23
CA ARG A 93 -4.16 21.86 -4.08
C ARG A 93 -4.87 21.59 -5.41
N PRO A 94 -4.57 22.31 -6.52
CA PRO A 94 -5.15 21.98 -7.82
C PRO A 94 -4.78 20.57 -8.30
N LEU A 95 -3.58 20.08 -7.98
CA LEU A 95 -3.12 18.75 -8.38
C LEU A 95 -3.85 17.63 -7.62
N SER A 96 -3.95 17.72 -6.29
CA SER A 96 -4.74 16.79 -5.46
C SER A 96 -6.22 16.82 -5.87
N GLN A 97 -6.78 18.02 -6.13
CA GLN A 97 -8.13 18.14 -6.67
C GLN A 97 -8.28 17.51 -8.06
N ALA A 98 -7.32 17.70 -8.96
CA ALA A 98 -7.35 17.10 -10.29
C ALA A 98 -7.33 15.57 -10.21
N LEU A 99 -6.49 14.99 -9.36
CA LEU A 99 -6.45 13.54 -9.13
C LEU A 99 -7.69 13.03 -8.42
N GLY A 100 -8.21 13.75 -7.43
CA GLY A 100 -9.50 13.44 -6.80
C GLY A 100 -10.63 13.37 -7.81
N ASN A 101 -10.70 14.37 -8.71
CA ASN A 101 -11.66 14.40 -9.80
C ASN A 101 -11.46 13.23 -10.78
N MET A 102 -10.21 12.87 -11.11
CA MET A 102 -9.91 11.71 -11.95
C MET A 102 -10.34 10.40 -11.31
N VAL A 103 -10.13 10.20 -10.01
CA VAL A 103 -10.60 9.01 -9.27
C VAL A 103 -12.13 8.92 -9.31
N ASP A 104 -12.81 10.03 -9.04
CA ASP A 104 -14.27 10.08 -9.05
C ASP A 104 -14.84 9.88 -10.45
N GLU A 105 -14.23 10.49 -11.47
CA GLU A 105 -14.58 10.30 -12.87
C GLU A 105 -14.36 8.85 -13.29
N PHE A 106 -13.25 8.23 -12.88
CA PHE A 106 -12.95 6.85 -13.19
C PHE A 106 -14.00 5.92 -12.59
N ARG A 107 -14.30 6.05 -11.29
CA ARG A 107 -15.30 5.24 -10.59
C ARG A 107 -16.70 5.38 -11.20
N ARG A 108 -17.10 6.61 -11.59
CA ARG A 108 -18.41 6.85 -12.22
C ARG A 108 -18.51 6.24 -13.62
N ASN A 109 -17.39 6.10 -14.32
CA ASN A 109 -17.34 5.62 -15.70
C ASN A 109 -16.73 4.22 -15.84
N GLU A 110 -16.40 3.52 -14.76
CA GLU A 110 -15.68 2.24 -14.78
C GLU A 110 -16.40 1.19 -15.65
N GLU A 111 -17.70 1.01 -15.44
CA GLU A 111 -18.52 0.09 -16.26
C GLU A 111 -18.55 0.52 -17.74
N ARG A 112 -18.58 1.83 -18.00
CA ARG A 112 -18.52 2.36 -19.37
C ARG A 112 -17.17 2.05 -20.01
N TYR A 113 -16.06 2.23 -19.30
CA TYR A 113 -14.72 1.90 -19.80
C TYR A 113 -14.55 0.41 -20.08
N ILE A 114 -15.04 -0.46 -19.21
CA ILE A 114 -15.08 -1.92 -19.46
C ILE A 114 -15.89 -2.22 -20.71
N SER A 115 -17.06 -1.60 -20.86
CA SER A 115 -17.92 -1.78 -22.04
C SER A 115 -17.23 -1.28 -23.31
N ASP A 116 -16.66 -0.08 -23.30
CA ASP A 116 -15.98 0.53 -24.44
C ASP A 116 -14.75 -0.30 -24.86
N ALA A 117 -13.94 -0.75 -23.91
CA ALA A 117 -12.81 -1.66 -24.15
C ALA A 117 -13.27 -2.98 -24.77
N THR A 118 -14.31 -3.59 -24.20
CA THR A 118 -14.90 -4.84 -24.71
C THR A 118 -15.48 -4.67 -26.11
N ASN A 119 -16.14 -3.55 -26.39
CA ASN A 119 -16.69 -3.24 -27.69
C ASN A 119 -15.59 -2.98 -28.73
N LYS A 120 -14.51 -2.27 -28.36
CA LYS A 120 -13.35 -2.05 -29.23
C LYS A 120 -12.69 -3.37 -29.64
N ILE A 121 -12.42 -4.27 -28.69
CA ILE A 121 -11.81 -5.56 -29.04
C ILE A 121 -12.76 -6.43 -29.87
N THR A 122 -14.04 -6.50 -29.50
CA THR A 122 -15.01 -7.31 -30.22
C THR A 122 -15.17 -6.78 -31.65
N GLY A 123 -15.17 -5.46 -31.83
CA GLY A 123 -15.18 -4.81 -33.15
C GLY A 123 -13.94 -5.14 -33.98
N LEU A 124 -12.76 -5.22 -33.36
CA LEU A 124 -11.53 -5.67 -34.03
C LEU A 124 -11.62 -7.14 -34.45
N MET A 125 -12.13 -8.02 -33.58
CA MET A 125 -12.28 -9.45 -33.92
C MET A 125 -13.29 -9.71 -35.05
N GLN A 126 -14.23 -8.79 -35.25
CA GLN A 126 -15.22 -8.83 -36.34
C GLN A 126 -14.77 -8.05 -37.59
N TYR A 127 -13.54 -7.53 -37.60
CA TYR A 127 -13.05 -6.70 -38.69
C TYR A 127 -12.83 -7.53 -39.96
N ARG A 128 -13.02 -6.92 -41.14
CA ARG A 128 -13.09 -7.63 -42.44
C ARG A 128 -11.89 -8.55 -42.72
N ASN A 129 -10.69 -8.12 -42.31
CA ASN A 129 -9.43 -8.83 -42.54
C ASN A 129 -8.96 -9.63 -41.32
N VAL A 130 -9.88 -9.92 -40.41
CA VAL A 130 -9.69 -10.83 -39.28
C VAL A 130 -10.46 -12.12 -39.56
N ILE A 131 -9.79 -13.26 -39.36
CA ILE A 131 -10.36 -14.58 -39.56
C ILE A 131 -10.35 -15.30 -38.22
N THR A 132 -11.54 -15.49 -37.66
CA THR A 132 -11.73 -16.28 -36.44
C THR A 132 -11.63 -17.77 -36.77
N LEU A 133 -10.82 -18.48 -35.98
CA LEU A 133 -10.57 -19.92 -36.08
C LEU A 133 -11.34 -20.60 -34.95
N GLU A 134 -12.49 -21.18 -35.29
CA GLU A 134 -13.38 -21.86 -34.36
C GLU A 134 -12.80 -23.18 -33.85
N GLU A 135 -12.95 -23.43 -32.56
CA GLU A 135 -12.59 -24.71 -31.95
C GLU A 135 -13.45 -25.85 -32.50
N ASN A 136 -12.86 -27.04 -32.63
CA ASN A 136 -13.60 -28.23 -33.03
C ASN A 136 -13.11 -29.47 -32.26
N GLY A 137 -13.87 -30.57 -32.36
CA GLY A 137 -13.57 -31.80 -31.64
C GLY A 137 -12.20 -32.42 -31.97
N ASP A 138 -11.67 -32.18 -33.18
CA ASP A 138 -10.35 -32.65 -33.58
C ASP A 138 -9.24 -31.84 -32.90
N LEU A 139 -9.35 -30.51 -32.89
CA LEU A 139 -8.44 -29.63 -32.13
C LEU A 139 -8.42 -30.00 -30.64
N LEU A 140 -9.59 -30.16 -30.02
CA LEU A 140 -9.70 -30.57 -28.61
C LEU A 140 -8.99 -31.91 -28.35
N SER A 141 -9.15 -32.88 -29.26
CA SER A 141 -8.47 -34.17 -29.18
C SER A 141 -6.95 -34.03 -29.30
N LYS A 142 -6.47 -33.14 -30.18
CA LYS A 142 -5.04 -32.83 -30.34
C LYS A 142 -4.47 -32.15 -29.08
N VAL A 143 -5.19 -31.22 -28.47
CA VAL A 143 -4.81 -30.59 -27.18
C VAL A 143 -4.72 -31.62 -26.05
N GLN A 144 -5.69 -32.52 -25.93
CA GLN A 144 -5.65 -33.61 -24.95
C GLN A 144 -4.44 -34.52 -25.15
N ARG A 145 -4.13 -34.84 -26.42
CA ARG A 145 -2.95 -35.63 -26.77
C ARG A 145 -1.66 -34.91 -26.39
N ARG A 146 -1.56 -33.60 -26.64
CA ARG A 146 -0.42 -32.76 -26.25
C ARG A 146 -0.19 -32.82 -24.73
N LYS A 147 -1.27 -32.75 -23.93
CA LYS A 147 -1.21 -32.91 -22.47
C LYS A 147 -0.70 -34.30 -22.06
N LEU A 148 -1.24 -35.36 -22.67
CA LEU A 148 -0.86 -36.74 -22.35
C LEU A 148 0.64 -37.00 -22.57
N TYR A 149 1.21 -36.44 -23.64
CA TYR A 149 2.63 -36.58 -23.97
C TYR A 149 3.52 -35.50 -23.33
N LYS A 150 2.99 -34.65 -22.45
CA LYS A 150 3.70 -33.52 -21.83
C LYS A 150 4.43 -32.64 -22.85
N GLN A 151 3.81 -32.44 -24.01
CA GLN A 151 4.33 -31.56 -25.06
C GLN A 151 4.06 -30.11 -24.68
N CYS A 152 4.95 -29.21 -25.12
CA CYS A 152 4.85 -27.77 -24.88
C CYS A 152 3.47 -27.25 -25.34
N PRO A 153 2.71 -26.49 -24.53
CA PRO A 153 3.13 -25.83 -23.29
C PRO A 153 3.04 -26.67 -22.01
N PHE A 154 2.47 -27.88 -22.02
CA PHE A 154 2.37 -28.78 -20.84
C PHE A 154 3.69 -29.44 -20.38
N HIS A 155 4.82 -29.05 -20.97
CA HIS A 155 6.16 -29.51 -20.59
C HIS A 155 6.63 -28.99 -19.22
N ILE A 156 5.96 -27.95 -18.69
CA ILE A 156 6.24 -27.38 -17.37
C ILE A 156 5.36 -28.10 -16.34
N GLU A 157 5.96 -28.60 -15.26
CA GLU A 157 5.21 -29.28 -14.20
C GLU A 157 4.24 -28.32 -13.50
N ASP A 158 3.07 -28.84 -13.12
CA ASP A 158 2.00 -28.14 -12.37
C ASP A 158 1.35 -26.92 -13.03
N LYS A 159 1.68 -26.61 -14.29
CA LYS A 159 1.03 -25.52 -15.04
C LYS A 159 -0.18 -26.01 -15.85
N GLU A 160 -1.33 -25.37 -15.64
CA GLU A 160 -2.51 -25.55 -16.49
C GLU A 160 -2.45 -24.63 -17.73
N SER A 161 -1.91 -25.14 -18.84
CA SER A 161 -1.75 -24.38 -20.10
C SER A 161 -2.74 -24.78 -21.19
N TRP A 162 -4.02 -24.98 -20.85
CA TRP A 162 -5.02 -25.45 -21.83
C TRP A 162 -5.29 -24.44 -22.95
N ALA A 163 -5.39 -23.16 -22.62
CA ALA A 163 -5.61 -22.11 -23.62
C ALA A 163 -4.39 -21.94 -24.53
N ASP A 164 -3.19 -21.81 -23.96
CA ASP A 164 -1.93 -21.78 -24.71
C ASP A 164 -1.77 -23.01 -25.64
N ALA A 165 -2.18 -24.19 -25.17
CA ALA A 165 -2.16 -25.40 -25.99
C ALA A 165 -3.17 -25.33 -27.14
N MET A 166 -4.35 -24.73 -26.92
CA MET A 166 -5.34 -24.51 -27.97
C MET A 166 -4.85 -23.49 -29.01
N ILE A 167 -4.21 -22.41 -28.58
CA ILE A 167 -3.59 -21.40 -29.45
C ILE A 167 -2.57 -22.07 -30.39
N ILE A 168 -1.67 -22.89 -29.84
CA ILE A 168 -0.63 -23.57 -30.61
C ILE A 168 -1.18 -24.69 -31.50
N GLU A 169 -2.13 -25.49 -31.04
CA GLU A 169 -2.77 -26.49 -31.91
C GLU A 169 -3.51 -25.82 -33.07
N THR A 170 -4.18 -24.69 -32.83
CA THR A 170 -4.85 -23.94 -33.89
C THR A 170 -3.83 -23.44 -34.92
N LEU A 171 -2.70 -22.89 -34.47
CA LEU A 171 -1.60 -22.45 -35.33
C LEU A 171 -0.99 -23.59 -36.15
N ILE A 172 -0.67 -24.72 -35.52
CA ILE A 172 -0.05 -25.89 -36.17
C ILE A 172 -0.98 -26.50 -37.24
N ASN A 173 -2.29 -26.41 -37.03
CA ASN A 173 -3.32 -26.95 -37.90
C ASN A 173 -4.05 -25.86 -38.71
N VAL A 174 -3.45 -24.67 -38.86
CA VAL A 174 -4.09 -23.51 -39.51
C VAL A 174 -4.61 -23.79 -40.93
N ARG A 175 -3.98 -24.71 -41.65
CA ARG A 175 -4.39 -25.12 -43.01
C ARG A 175 -5.74 -25.81 -43.07
N ASP A 176 -6.23 -26.32 -41.95
CA ASP A 176 -7.58 -26.89 -41.85
C ASP A 176 -8.66 -25.80 -41.91
N PHE A 177 -8.28 -24.54 -41.67
CA PHE A 177 -9.18 -23.40 -41.58
C PHE A 177 -8.97 -22.38 -42.72
N VAL A 178 -7.73 -22.17 -43.15
CA VAL A 178 -7.37 -21.15 -44.13
C VAL A 178 -6.43 -21.73 -45.19
N ALA A 179 -6.68 -21.40 -46.46
CA ALA A 179 -5.77 -21.76 -47.55
C ALA A 179 -4.48 -20.92 -47.47
N ILE A 180 -3.37 -21.56 -47.10
CA ILE A 180 -2.03 -20.95 -47.01
C ILE A 180 -1.20 -21.42 -48.20
N ASN A 181 -0.84 -20.49 -49.08
CA ASN A 181 0.02 -20.74 -50.24
C ASN A 181 1.50 -20.73 -49.83
N ASP A 182 2.39 -21.19 -50.72
CA ASP A 182 3.82 -21.28 -50.43
C ASP A 182 4.50 -19.92 -50.22
N ASP A 183 3.98 -18.86 -50.84
CA ASP A 183 4.48 -17.49 -50.69
C ASP A 183 3.88 -16.75 -49.49
N ASP A 184 2.90 -17.35 -48.80
CA ASP A 184 2.29 -16.73 -47.64
C ASP A 184 3.18 -16.85 -46.40
N LYS A 185 3.09 -15.86 -45.51
CA LYS A 185 3.87 -15.81 -44.26
C LYS A 185 2.95 -15.66 -43.06
N ILE A 186 3.22 -16.41 -42.00
CA ILE A 186 2.49 -16.38 -40.74
C ILE A 186 3.47 -15.93 -39.66
N TYR A 187 3.12 -14.86 -38.95
CA TYR A 187 3.91 -14.29 -37.87
C TYR A 187 3.22 -14.56 -36.55
N PHE A 188 3.77 -15.49 -35.76
CA PHE A 188 3.35 -15.70 -34.39
C PHE A 188 4.12 -14.76 -33.46
N ILE A 189 3.37 -13.85 -32.84
CA ILE A 189 3.93 -12.82 -31.95
C ILE A 189 3.44 -13.09 -30.53
N THR A 190 4.37 -13.28 -29.60
CA THR A 190 4.05 -13.54 -28.18
C THR A 190 5.17 -13.06 -27.27
N ARG A 191 4.80 -12.53 -26.09
CA ARG A 191 5.75 -12.21 -25.00
C ARG A 191 5.98 -13.42 -24.07
N ASN A 192 5.23 -14.51 -24.24
CA ASN A 192 5.25 -15.70 -23.40
C ASN A 192 6.37 -16.68 -23.81
N HIS A 193 7.60 -16.29 -23.51
CA HIS A 193 8.79 -17.06 -23.86
C HIS A 193 8.94 -18.35 -23.07
N LYS A 194 8.41 -18.41 -21.84
CA LYS A 194 8.45 -19.62 -21.01
C LYS A 194 7.70 -20.78 -21.66
N ASP A 195 6.58 -20.49 -22.31
CA ASP A 195 5.72 -21.52 -22.88
C ASP A 195 6.07 -21.88 -24.31
N PHE A 196 6.54 -20.92 -25.11
CA PHE A 196 6.68 -21.11 -26.56
C PHE A 196 8.12 -21.05 -27.08
N SER A 197 9.09 -20.55 -26.30
CA SER A 197 10.48 -20.49 -26.74
C SER A 197 11.26 -21.76 -26.38
N LYS A 198 12.42 -21.94 -27.02
CA LYS A 198 13.36 -23.04 -26.72
C LYS A 198 13.95 -22.97 -25.31
N GLY A 199 14.04 -21.78 -24.72
CA GLY A 199 14.59 -21.56 -23.40
C GLY A 199 14.47 -20.12 -22.92
N ASN A 200 14.88 -19.88 -21.68
CA ASN A 200 14.70 -18.59 -20.99
C ASN A 200 15.88 -17.62 -21.12
N ASN A 201 17.00 -18.03 -21.74
CA ASN A 201 18.13 -17.13 -22.01
C ASN A 201 17.84 -16.24 -23.24
N GLN A 202 18.55 -15.11 -23.36
CA GLN A 202 18.26 -14.09 -24.36
C GLN A 202 18.33 -14.61 -25.81
N THR A 203 19.23 -15.56 -26.10
CA THR A 203 19.40 -16.16 -27.43
C THR A 203 18.35 -17.22 -27.76
N ASP A 204 17.84 -17.95 -26.77
CA ASP A 204 16.85 -19.01 -26.96
C ASP A 204 15.42 -18.46 -26.94
N ARG A 205 15.17 -17.29 -26.34
CA ARG A 205 13.86 -16.59 -26.32
C ARG A 205 13.35 -16.21 -27.72
N VAL A 206 14.25 -16.08 -28.70
CA VAL A 206 13.90 -15.75 -30.08
C VAL A 206 13.75 -16.99 -30.97
N ILE A 207 13.87 -18.19 -30.39
CA ILE A 207 13.77 -19.48 -31.09
C ILE A 207 12.54 -20.22 -30.57
N ILE A 208 11.68 -20.69 -31.48
CA ILE A 208 10.47 -21.45 -31.12
C ILE A 208 10.85 -22.80 -30.47
N HIS A 209 10.02 -23.28 -29.54
CA HIS A 209 10.24 -24.52 -28.82
C HIS A 209 10.35 -25.73 -29.78
N PRO A 210 11.31 -26.67 -29.61
CA PRO A 210 11.53 -27.80 -30.52
C PRO A 210 10.31 -28.69 -30.78
N HIS A 211 9.47 -28.93 -29.76
CA HIS A 211 8.19 -29.64 -29.93
C HIS A 211 7.28 -28.98 -30.97
N ILE A 212 7.17 -27.65 -30.96
CA ILE A 212 6.35 -26.89 -31.90
C ILE A 212 7.02 -26.90 -33.27
N GLU A 213 8.33 -26.66 -33.33
CA GLU A 213 9.09 -26.66 -34.58
C GLU A 213 8.94 -27.97 -35.37
N GLU A 214 9.05 -29.11 -34.67
CA GLU A 214 8.91 -30.43 -35.29
C GLU A 214 7.49 -30.66 -35.83
N GLN A 215 6.46 -30.19 -35.13
CA GLN A 215 5.08 -30.30 -35.59
C GLN A 215 4.78 -29.38 -36.78
N LEU A 216 5.34 -28.16 -36.78
CA LEU A 216 5.29 -27.27 -37.92
C LEU A 216 5.97 -27.89 -39.16
N ARG A 217 7.06 -28.63 -38.95
CA ARG A 217 7.74 -29.38 -40.03
C ARG A 217 6.87 -30.52 -40.56
N GLN A 218 6.29 -31.32 -39.68
CA GLN A 218 5.39 -32.43 -40.05
C GLN A 218 4.16 -31.96 -40.83
N ASN A 219 3.66 -30.76 -40.53
CA ASN A 219 2.51 -30.15 -41.22
C ASN A 219 2.91 -29.27 -42.43
N ASN A 220 4.18 -29.31 -42.85
CA ASN A 220 4.73 -28.52 -43.96
C ASN A 220 4.48 -27.00 -43.82
N LEU A 221 4.46 -26.48 -42.59
CA LEU A 221 4.17 -25.08 -42.28
C LEU A 221 5.43 -24.27 -41.90
N LEU A 222 6.51 -24.96 -41.53
CA LEU A 222 7.74 -24.34 -41.00
C LEU A 222 8.32 -23.24 -41.90
N GLN A 223 8.23 -23.37 -43.23
CA GLN A 223 8.78 -22.36 -44.17
C GLN A 223 7.95 -21.07 -44.27
N ALA A 224 6.65 -21.16 -43.96
CA ALA A 224 5.76 -20.01 -43.92
C ALA A 224 5.78 -19.32 -42.55
N PHE A 225 6.26 -20.02 -41.51
CA PHE A 225 6.17 -19.60 -40.12
C PHE A 225 7.33 -18.70 -39.68
N ASN A 226 6.99 -17.63 -38.96
CA ASN A 226 7.93 -16.70 -38.35
C ASN A 226 7.55 -16.50 -36.87
N TYR A 227 8.53 -16.69 -35.99
CA TYR A 227 8.37 -16.46 -34.55
C TYR A 227 8.97 -15.11 -34.17
N ARG A 228 8.22 -14.28 -33.45
CA ARG A 228 8.64 -12.95 -32.99
C ARG A 228 8.16 -12.69 -31.56
N SER A 229 8.91 -11.86 -30.84
CA SER A 229 8.59 -11.52 -29.44
C SER A 229 8.03 -10.11 -29.26
N LEU A 230 8.31 -9.20 -30.21
CA LEU A 230 8.01 -7.78 -30.11
C LEU A 230 7.11 -7.36 -31.27
N TYR A 231 5.90 -6.86 -30.94
CA TYR A 231 4.89 -6.48 -31.91
C TYR A 231 5.34 -5.31 -32.79
N THR A 232 5.65 -4.17 -32.19
CA THR A 232 6.02 -2.93 -32.89
C THR A 232 7.28 -3.13 -33.75
N LYS A 233 8.30 -3.81 -33.20
CA LYS A 233 9.50 -4.20 -33.96
C LYS A 233 9.17 -5.08 -35.17
N THR A 234 8.28 -6.06 -35.02
CA THR A 234 7.86 -6.92 -36.13
C THR A 234 7.19 -6.10 -37.23
N LEU A 235 6.36 -5.11 -36.86
CA LEU A 235 5.74 -4.25 -37.86
C LEU A 235 6.77 -3.40 -38.63
N ILE A 236 7.78 -2.88 -37.94
CA ILE A 236 8.85 -2.07 -38.54
C ILE A 236 9.74 -2.91 -39.46
N GLU A 237 10.13 -4.12 -39.03
CA GLU A 237 11.12 -4.93 -39.76
C GLU A 237 10.48 -5.84 -40.81
N ASP A 238 9.44 -6.59 -40.42
CA ASP A 238 8.85 -7.63 -41.25
C ASP A 238 7.64 -7.15 -42.06
N PHE A 239 6.99 -6.06 -41.65
CA PHE A 239 5.85 -5.44 -42.34
C PHE A 239 6.16 -4.02 -42.85
N ALA A 240 7.43 -3.69 -43.05
CA ALA A 240 7.87 -2.33 -43.43
C ALA A 240 7.13 -1.78 -44.67
N GLU A 241 6.95 -2.62 -45.70
CA GLU A 241 6.24 -2.25 -46.92
C GLU A 241 4.76 -1.96 -46.62
N GLU A 242 4.08 -2.89 -45.95
CA GLU A 242 2.66 -2.75 -45.59
C GLU A 242 2.42 -1.58 -44.62
N ALA A 243 3.33 -1.36 -43.66
CA ALA A 243 3.29 -0.25 -42.72
C ALA A 243 3.54 1.11 -43.39
N THR A 244 4.39 1.14 -44.43
CA THR A 244 4.62 2.34 -45.24
C THR A 244 3.40 2.64 -46.10
N GLU A 245 2.82 1.61 -46.75
CA GLU A 245 1.61 1.76 -47.54
C GLU A 245 0.41 2.17 -46.70
N ALA A 246 0.30 1.63 -45.47
CA ALA A 246 -0.71 2.02 -44.48
C ALA A 246 -0.44 3.36 -43.81
N ASN A 247 0.67 4.04 -44.12
CA ASN A 247 1.06 5.32 -43.54
C ASN A 247 1.16 5.32 -42.00
N ILE A 248 1.63 4.21 -41.42
CA ILE A 248 1.86 4.04 -39.97
C ILE A 248 3.34 3.91 -39.59
N MET A 249 4.24 3.77 -40.57
CA MET A 249 5.67 3.51 -40.33
C MET A 249 6.34 4.53 -39.40
N GLN A 250 6.03 5.82 -39.55
CA GLN A 250 6.62 6.86 -38.70
C GLN A 250 6.16 6.74 -37.24
N GLN A 251 4.87 6.48 -37.01
CA GLN A 251 4.31 6.31 -35.66
C GLN A 251 4.92 5.11 -34.95
N LEU A 252 5.14 4.01 -35.69
CA LEU A 252 5.79 2.81 -35.14
C LEU A 252 7.24 3.09 -34.71
N ILE A 253 7.99 3.91 -35.46
CA ILE A 253 9.37 4.28 -35.11
C ILE A 253 9.39 5.15 -33.85
N GLU A 254 8.49 6.12 -33.73
CA GLU A 254 8.36 6.97 -32.55
C GLU A 254 8.05 6.12 -31.30
N GLU A 255 7.09 5.19 -31.39
CA GLU A 255 6.76 4.26 -30.31
C GLU A 255 7.99 3.46 -29.86
N ALA A 256 8.74 2.87 -30.82
CA ALA A 256 9.94 2.09 -30.51
C ALA A 256 11.07 2.90 -29.86
N GLU A 257 11.20 4.20 -30.15
CA GLU A 257 12.17 5.07 -29.50
C GLU A 257 11.81 5.35 -28.04
N ASP A 258 10.52 5.55 -27.75
CA ASP A 258 10.04 5.79 -26.40
C ASP A 258 10.19 4.54 -25.52
N GLU A 259 9.90 3.34 -26.05
CA GLU A 259 10.17 2.07 -25.35
C GLU A 259 11.66 1.95 -24.97
N ARG A 260 12.56 2.36 -25.87
CA ARG A 260 14.01 2.29 -25.65
C ARG A 260 14.48 3.24 -24.55
N ARG A 261 13.91 4.45 -24.46
CA ARG A 261 14.27 5.43 -23.42
C ARG A 261 13.86 4.92 -22.04
N ALA A 262 12.62 4.44 -21.90
CA ALA A 262 12.12 3.88 -20.65
C ALA A 262 12.97 2.70 -20.14
N MET A 263 13.46 1.85 -21.06
CA MET A 263 14.35 0.74 -20.71
C MET A 263 15.71 1.21 -20.18
N ILE A 264 16.27 2.29 -20.75
CA ILE A 264 17.57 2.84 -20.30
C ILE A 264 17.44 3.40 -18.89
N ASP A 265 16.36 4.13 -18.60
CA ASP A 265 16.14 4.72 -17.28
C ASP A 265 16.00 3.63 -16.19
N ALA A 266 15.20 2.60 -16.44
CA ALA A 266 15.05 1.47 -15.51
C ALA A 266 16.36 0.69 -15.29
N MET A 267 17.24 0.61 -16.29
CA MET A 267 18.56 -0.03 -16.14
C MET A 267 19.52 0.80 -15.29
N HIS A 268 19.39 2.13 -15.27
CA HIS A 268 20.19 2.98 -14.39
C HIS A 268 19.79 2.79 -12.92
N ASP A 269 18.48 2.71 -12.63
CA ASP A 269 17.99 2.49 -11.26
C ASP A 269 18.44 1.14 -10.69
N ASP A 270 18.28 0.06 -11.47
CA ASP A 270 18.73 -1.31 -11.11
C ASP A 270 20.25 -1.42 -10.97
N TRP A 271 21.01 -0.59 -11.69
CA TRP A 271 22.47 -0.54 -11.56
C TRP A 271 22.89 0.12 -10.24
N ASN A 272 22.27 1.25 -9.87
CA ASN A 272 22.54 1.95 -8.60
C ASN A 272 22.21 1.08 -7.37
N GLU A 273 21.11 0.32 -7.43
CA GLU A 273 20.72 -0.57 -6.33
C GLU A 273 21.71 -1.74 -6.16
N ARG A 274 22.13 -2.36 -7.26
CA ARG A 274 23.18 -3.39 -7.23
C ARG A 274 24.52 -2.88 -6.73
N GLU A 275 24.86 -1.64 -7.04
CA GLU A 275 26.06 -0.99 -6.53
C GLU A 275 26.00 -0.86 -5.00
N ARG A 276 24.89 -0.38 -4.45
CA ARG A 276 24.65 -0.31 -3.00
C ARG A 276 24.72 -1.69 -2.32
N GLU A 277 24.01 -2.68 -2.86
CA GLU A 277 24.03 -4.04 -2.33
C GLU A 277 25.45 -4.65 -2.35
N SER A 278 26.25 -4.33 -3.36
CA SER A 278 27.62 -4.85 -3.48
C SER A 278 28.56 -4.36 -2.37
N ALA A 279 28.27 -3.21 -1.76
CA ALA A 279 28.96 -2.72 -0.57
C ALA A 279 28.27 -3.09 0.75
N GLY A 280 27.20 -3.88 0.71
CA GLY A 280 26.43 -4.27 1.89
C GLY A 280 25.50 -3.19 2.43
N LEU A 281 25.18 -2.18 1.62
CA LEU A 281 24.18 -1.16 1.93
C LEU A 281 22.79 -1.63 1.53
N SER A 282 21.78 -1.23 2.29
CA SER A 282 20.39 -1.49 1.90
C SER A 282 19.97 -0.55 0.76
N ALA A 283 18.94 -0.93 0.02
CA ALA A 283 18.34 -0.06 -0.99
C ALA A 283 17.80 1.22 -0.34
N LEU A 284 17.98 2.37 -1.01
CA LEU A 284 17.31 3.61 -0.64
C LEU A 284 15.82 3.44 -0.91
N SER A 285 15.13 2.95 0.12
CA SER A 285 13.70 2.65 0.11
C SER A 285 12.89 3.88 0.50
N SER A 286 11.56 3.79 0.44
CA SER A 286 10.70 4.88 0.87
C SER A 286 10.79 5.12 2.38
N GLU A 287 10.43 6.33 2.80
CA GLU A 287 10.26 6.71 4.21
C GLU A 287 9.50 5.65 5.03
N ASP A 288 8.38 5.14 4.50
CA ASP A 288 7.56 4.11 5.15
C ASP A 288 8.35 2.86 5.57
N VAL A 289 9.31 2.41 4.75
CA VAL A 289 10.14 1.23 5.04
C VAL A 289 11.10 1.51 6.19
N TYR A 290 11.64 2.73 6.26
CA TYR A 290 12.49 3.13 7.39
C TYR A 290 11.68 3.32 8.68
N ILE A 291 10.47 3.88 8.60
CA ILE A 291 9.58 4.01 9.75
C ILE A 291 9.18 2.62 10.30
N GLU A 292 8.89 1.66 9.42
CA GLU A 292 8.62 0.27 9.81
C GLU A 292 9.85 -0.35 10.52
N ARG A 293 11.04 -0.23 9.93
CA ARG A 293 12.30 -0.73 10.53
C ARG A 293 12.60 -0.08 11.89
N ILE A 294 12.36 1.22 12.03
CA ILE A 294 12.52 1.95 13.29
C ILE A 294 11.50 1.44 14.32
N GLY A 295 10.24 1.23 13.90
CA GLY A 295 9.18 0.70 14.74
C GLY A 295 9.44 -0.72 15.24
N GLU A 296 10.11 -1.54 14.45
CA GLU A 296 10.51 -2.92 14.80
C GLU A 296 11.79 -2.99 15.66
N SER A 297 12.44 -1.86 15.95
CA SER A 297 13.67 -1.84 16.74
C SER A 297 13.40 -2.16 18.22
N ASP A 298 14.40 -2.75 18.89
CA ASP A 298 14.31 -3.08 20.32
C ASP A 298 14.15 -1.81 21.17
N GLU A 299 14.77 -0.71 20.77
CA GLU A 299 14.73 0.58 21.45
C GLU A 299 13.35 1.23 21.39
N VAL A 300 12.71 1.26 20.21
CA VAL A 300 11.35 1.76 20.06
C VAL A 300 10.33 0.80 20.68
N GLY A 301 10.54 -0.50 20.52
CA GLY A 301 9.74 -1.53 21.20
C GLY A 301 9.76 -1.35 22.72
N ALA A 302 10.91 -1.02 23.32
CA ALA A 302 11.01 -0.74 24.75
C ALA A 302 10.21 0.51 25.16
N LEU A 303 10.21 1.57 24.35
CA LEU A 303 9.40 2.77 24.57
C LEU A 303 7.90 2.44 24.52
N LEU A 304 7.43 1.75 23.48
CA LEU A 304 6.02 1.39 23.31
C LEU A 304 5.52 0.48 24.44
N ASN A 305 6.30 -0.53 24.81
CA ASN A 305 5.97 -1.40 25.96
C ASN A 305 5.90 -0.61 27.28
N THR A 306 6.76 0.41 27.45
CA THR A 306 6.73 1.28 28.63
C THR A 306 5.45 2.13 28.65
N ILE A 307 5.06 2.68 27.50
CA ILE A 307 3.80 3.43 27.34
C ILE A 307 2.61 2.54 27.72
N GLU A 308 2.50 1.37 27.11
CA GLU A 308 1.38 0.44 27.33
C GLU A 308 1.26 0.04 28.80
N SER A 309 2.39 -0.32 29.42
CA SER A 309 2.46 -0.70 30.83
C SER A 309 1.99 0.42 31.77
N LEU A 310 2.46 1.65 31.53
CA LEU A 310 2.10 2.81 32.34
C LEU A 310 0.63 3.22 32.17
N MET A 311 0.14 3.23 30.93
CA MET A 311 -1.26 3.56 30.62
C MET A 311 -2.20 2.52 31.24
N SER A 312 -1.93 1.23 31.03
CA SER A 312 -2.72 0.15 31.62
C SER A 312 -2.74 0.22 33.16
N SER A 313 -1.61 0.60 33.77
CA SER A 313 -1.53 0.78 35.23
C SER A 313 -2.35 1.96 35.72
N LEU A 314 -2.36 3.06 34.97
CA LEU A 314 -3.18 4.23 35.29
C LEU A 314 -4.67 3.92 35.14
N GLU A 315 -5.08 3.31 34.03
CA GLU A 315 -6.47 2.91 33.77
C GLU A 315 -6.98 1.94 34.85
N ALA A 316 -6.21 0.89 35.17
CA ALA A 316 -6.60 -0.08 36.20
C ALA A 316 -6.76 0.57 37.57
N LEU A 317 -5.92 1.57 37.89
CA LEU A 317 -6.04 2.31 39.14
C LEU A 317 -7.26 3.25 39.16
N ILE A 318 -7.65 3.81 38.01
CA ILE A 318 -8.87 4.59 37.87
C ILE A 318 -10.10 3.70 38.08
N GLU A 319 -10.14 2.51 37.47
CA GLU A 319 -11.23 1.54 37.70
C GLU A 319 -11.35 1.15 39.18
N ASP A 320 -10.22 0.85 39.83
CA ASP A 320 -10.19 0.54 41.27
C ASP A 320 -10.66 1.74 42.13
N ALA A 321 -10.42 2.97 41.68
CA ALA A 321 -10.95 4.16 42.35
C ALA A 321 -12.47 4.32 42.17
N PHE A 322 -13.02 3.96 41.01
CA PHE A 322 -14.49 3.92 40.80
C PHE A 322 -15.16 2.84 41.63
N ASP A 323 -14.55 1.67 41.74
CA ASP A 323 -15.05 0.57 42.58
C ASP A 323 -15.08 1.00 44.06
N GLU A 324 -14.00 1.62 44.55
CA GLU A 324 -13.96 2.14 45.93
C GLU A 324 -14.99 3.24 46.17
N TYR A 325 -15.24 4.11 45.18
CA TYR A 325 -16.30 5.12 45.26
C TYR A 325 -17.69 4.50 45.31
N SER A 326 -17.96 3.54 44.44
CA SER A 326 -19.25 2.82 44.40
C SER A 326 -19.52 2.10 45.72
N GLN A 327 -18.50 1.44 46.28
CA GLN A 327 -18.61 0.80 47.58
C GLN A 327 -18.82 1.80 48.72
N PHE A 328 -18.15 2.96 48.67
CA PHE A 328 -18.36 4.04 49.63
C PHE A 328 -19.82 4.53 49.59
N GLU A 329 -20.38 4.71 48.40
CA GLU A 329 -21.77 5.13 48.22
C GLU A 329 -22.77 4.09 48.76
N ASP A 330 -22.53 2.80 48.49
CA ASP A 330 -23.34 1.69 49.01
C ASP A 330 -23.32 1.65 50.55
N ASP A 331 -22.15 1.75 51.15
CA ASP A 331 -21.98 1.75 52.61
C ASP A 331 -22.63 2.98 53.25
N LEU A 332 -22.45 4.15 52.63
CA LEU A 332 -23.12 5.37 53.04
C LEU A 332 -24.63 5.12 53.05
N ASN A 333 -25.20 4.62 51.96
CA ASN A 333 -26.62 4.36 51.80
C ASN A 333 -27.18 3.30 52.78
N ALA A 334 -26.36 2.31 53.15
CA ALA A 334 -26.74 1.28 54.11
C ALA A 334 -26.74 1.78 55.58
N GLU A 335 -25.93 2.78 55.92
CA GLU A 335 -25.83 3.29 57.29
C GLU A 335 -27.13 3.98 57.75
N PRO A 336 -27.69 3.61 58.93
CA PRO A 336 -28.85 4.30 59.49
C PRO A 336 -28.62 5.80 59.67
N ILE A 337 -29.57 6.62 59.20
CA ILE A 337 -29.39 8.08 59.14
C ILE A 337 -29.09 8.74 60.49
N ALA A 338 -29.67 8.22 61.58
CA ALA A 338 -29.41 8.74 62.92
C ALA A 338 -27.94 8.57 63.34
N ASN A 339 -27.31 7.47 62.94
CA ASN A 339 -25.89 7.22 63.19
C ASN A 339 -25.05 8.14 62.30
N LEU A 340 -25.37 8.23 61.00
CA LEU A 340 -24.65 9.09 60.06
C LEU A 340 -24.62 10.54 60.53
N ARG A 341 -25.76 11.10 60.96
CA ARG A 341 -25.84 12.46 61.55
C ARG A 341 -24.91 12.64 62.76
N ALA A 342 -24.88 11.66 63.67
CA ALA A 342 -24.01 11.71 64.84
C ALA A 342 -22.51 11.65 64.47
N ARG A 343 -22.15 10.84 63.47
CA ARG A 343 -20.77 10.69 63.01
C ARG A 343 -20.30 11.91 62.22
N ILE A 344 -21.15 12.53 61.39
CA ILE A 344 -20.87 13.82 60.75
C ILE A 344 -20.60 14.90 61.81
N GLN A 345 -21.43 14.98 62.85
CA GLN A 345 -21.20 15.94 63.95
C GLN A 345 -19.87 15.69 64.67
N ALA A 346 -19.54 14.42 64.95
CA ALA A 346 -18.27 14.06 65.55
C ALA A 346 -17.08 14.42 64.63
N TYR A 347 -17.19 14.16 63.33
CA TYR A 347 -16.20 14.56 62.32
C TYR A 347 -16.00 16.08 62.30
N ASN A 348 -17.08 16.86 62.14
CA ASN A 348 -17.01 18.32 62.06
C ASN A 348 -16.46 18.97 63.35
N THR A 349 -16.67 18.34 64.50
CA THR A 349 -16.08 18.79 65.79
C THR A 349 -14.58 18.56 65.84
N ASN A 350 -14.11 17.43 65.30
CA ASN A 350 -12.69 17.05 65.29
C ASN A 350 -11.92 17.65 64.09
N SER A 351 -12.62 18.08 63.04
CA SER A 351 -12.07 18.68 61.81
C SER A 351 -12.66 20.08 61.58
N PRO A 352 -12.19 21.11 62.32
CA PRO A 352 -12.77 22.45 62.24
C PRO A 352 -12.46 23.21 60.94
N PHE A 353 -11.51 22.73 60.14
CA PHE A 353 -11.06 23.40 58.91
C PHE A 353 -11.68 22.82 57.63
N LEU A 354 -12.17 21.57 57.69
CA LEU A 354 -12.77 20.88 56.56
C LEU A 354 -13.99 20.12 57.09
N GLN A 355 -15.17 20.66 56.82
CA GLN A 355 -16.44 20.21 57.41
C GLN A 355 -17.40 19.73 56.32
N ILE A 356 -18.19 18.72 56.65
CA ILE A 356 -19.32 18.28 55.84
C ILE A 356 -20.49 19.22 56.16
N SER A 357 -21.00 19.90 55.14
CA SER A 357 -22.09 20.87 55.27
C SER A 357 -23.38 20.19 55.74
N TYR A 358 -23.74 20.37 57.00
CA TYR A 358 -24.89 19.70 57.63
C TYR A 358 -25.75 20.69 58.40
N GLU A 359 -27.06 20.73 58.11
CA GLU A 359 -28.05 21.45 58.90
C GLU A 359 -29.07 20.50 59.55
N SER A 360 -29.56 20.87 60.73
CA SER A 360 -30.55 20.08 61.46
C SER A 360 -31.88 19.90 60.72
N GLY A 361 -32.15 20.73 59.71
CA GLY A 361 -33.36 20.70 58.89
C GLY A 361 -33.29 19.79 57.66
N PHE A 362 -32.12 19.22 57.33
CA PHE A 362 -31.97 18.37 56.15
C PHE A 362 -32.79 17.08 56.29
N SER A 363 -33.45 16.71 55.20
CA SER A 363 -34.02 15.38 54.97
C SER A 363 -32.93 14.30 54.93
N ASP A 364 -33.33 13.04 54.97
CA ASP A 364 -32.37 11.93 55.01
C ASP A 364 -31.53 11.87 53.73
N ASP A 365 -32.12 12.15 52.57
CA ASP A 365 -31.43 12.20 51.27
C ASP A 365 -30.46 13.38 51.21
N GLU A 366 -30.87 14.57 51.67
CA GLU A 366 -30.01 15.78 51.69
C GLU A 366 -28.77 15.60 52.59
N VAL A 367 -28.86 14.79 53.66
CA VAL A 367 -27.70 14.47 54.51
C VAL A 367 -26.71 13.57 53.77
N ARG A 368 -27.19 12.62 52.95
CA ARG A 368 -26.31 11.76 52.15
C ARG A 368 -25.65 12.54 51.03
N GLU A 369 -26.43 13.37 50.34
CA GLU A 369 -25.93 14.24 49.29
C GLU A 369 -24.82 15.17 49.79
N ALA A 370 -24.98 15.75 50.98
CA ALA A 370 -23.94 16.58 51.58
C ALA A 370 -22.60 15.84 51.80
N VAL A 371 -22.62 14.53 52.05
CA VAL A 371 -21.40 13.72 52.16
C VAL A 371 -20.80 13.48 50.77
N LEU A 372 -21.62 13.21 49.75
CA LEU A 372 -21.17 13.00 48.38
C LEU A 372 -20.62 14.30 47.75
N GLU A 373 -21.28 15.44 47.97
CA GLU A 373 -20.76 16.78 47.60
C GLU A 373 -19.44 17.08 48.30
N PHE A 374 -19.29 16.70 49.57
CA PHE A 374 -18.04 16.85 50.28
C PHE A 374 -16.92 15.99 49.67
N VAL A 375 -17.22 14.74 49.32
CA VAL A 375 -16.28 13.81 48.69
C VAL A 375 -15.84 14.33 47.32
N SER A 376 -16.80 14.67 46.45
CA SER A 376 -16.52 15.18 45.10
C SER A 376 -15.69 16.47 45.14
N GLY A 377 -16.06 17.41 46.02
CA GLY A 377 -15.37 18.70 46.10
C GLY A 377 -13.98 18.67 46.74
N ASN A 378 -13.65 17.67 47.56
CA ASN A 378 -12.43 17.72 48.39
C ASN A 378 -11.54 16.47 48.33
N LEU A 379 -12.07 15.31 47.95
CA LEU A 379 -11.35 14.04 48.03
C LEU A 379 -11.22 13.39 46.65
N LEU A 380 -12.35 12.98 46.07
CA LEU A 380 -12.40 12.19 44.84
C LEU A 380 -13.65 12.61 44.05
N SER A 381 -13.42 13.21 42.89
CA SER A 381 -14.45 13.57 41.91
C SER A 381 -14.53 12.45 40.88
N VAL A 382 -15.72 11.87 40.72
CA VAL A 382 -15.97 10.85 39.69
C VAL A 382 -15.86 11.48 38.30
N ASP A 383 -16.46 12.66 38.12
CA ASP A 383 -16.40 13.42 36.86
C ASP A 383 -14.96 13.70 36.40
N ASP A 384 -14.05 14.03 37.33
CA ASP A 384 -12.64 14.28 37.01
C ASP A 384 -11.93 12.99 36.56
N LEU A 385 -12.24 11.86 37.22
CA LEU A 385 -11.67 10.56 36.89
C LEU A 385 -12.23 10.01 35.56
N GLU A 386 -13.51 10.23 35.28
CA GLU A 386 -14.15 9.89 34.01
C GLU A 386 -13.53 10.71 32.88
N SER A 387 -13.35 12.03 33.10
CA SER A 387 -12.71 12.92 32.13
C SER A 387 -11.26 12.52 31.84
N LEU A 388 -10.50 12.12 32.87
CA LEU A 388 -9.15 11.60 32.71
C LEU A 388 -9.16 10.31 31.88
N ARG A 389 -9.98 9.31 32.27
CA ARG A 389 -10.07 8.01 31.60
C ARG A 389 -10.45 8.15 30.13
N ASP A 390 -11.53 8.88 29.85
CA ASP A 390 -12.05 9.07 28.50
C ASP A 390 -11.09 9.90 27.63
N GLY A 391 -10.23 10.70 28.26
CA GLY A 391 -9.20 11.50 27.61
C GLY A 391 -7.92 10.74 27.26
N ILE A 392 -7.68 9.54 27.82
CA ILE A 392 -6.47 8.76 27.55
C ILE A 392 -6.50 8.19 26.13
N LYS A 393 -5.46 8.51 25.37
CA LYS A 393 -5.19 7.96 24.04
C LYS A 393 -3.75 7.57 23.95
N TYR A 394 -3.48 6.37 23.46
CA TYR A 394 -2.14 5.92 23.15
C TYR A 394 -2.14 4.91 22.00
N LYS A 395 -0.99 4.74 21.34
CA LYS A 395 -0.79 3.78 20.25
C LYS A 395 0.12 2.64 20.68
N ASP A 396 -0.15 1.47 20.14
CA ASP A 396 0.64 0.23 20.30
C ASP A 396 1.66 0.03 19.16
N TYR A 397 1.72 0.95 18.20
CA TYR A 397 2.69 0.98 17.11
C TYR A 397 3.35 2.34 16.99
N PHE A 398 4.53 2.36 16.37
CA PHE A 398 5.28 3.57 16.07
C PHE A 398 4.78 4.22 14.78
N GLU A 399 4.53 5.52 14.82
CA GLU A 399 4.29 6.34 13.64
C GLU A 399 4.77 7.78 13.88
N VAL A 400 4.96 8.53 12.80
CA VAL A 400 5.16 9.98 12.87
C VAL A 400 3.83 10.62 13.25
N GLY A 401 3.83 11.39 14.34
CA GLY A 401 2.63 11.97 14.93
C GLY A 401 2.45 11.63 16.41
N GLU A 402 1.24 11.80 16.92
CA GLU A 402 0.93 11.61 18.34
C GLU A 402 0.95 10.12 18.73
N LEU A 403 1.76 9.77 19.73
CA LEU A 403 1.83 8.43 20.33
C LEU A 403 1.01 8.31 21.61
N VAL A 404 0.96 9.38 22.42
CA VAL A 404 0.20 9.43 23.69
C VAL A 404 -0.40 10.83 23.85
N SER A 405 -1.66 10.91 24.31
CA SER A 405 -2.24 12.16 24.79
C SER A 405 -3.27 11.92 25.90
N PHE A 406 -3.29 12.79 26.91
CA PHE A 406 -4.33 12.84 27.94
C PHE A 406 -4.29 14.18 28.69
N THR A 407 -5.34 14.49 29.46
CA THR A 407 -5.37 15.62 30.39
C THR A 407 -5.36 15.09 31.82
N ASP A 408 -4.45 15.58 32.65
CA ASP A 408 -4.34 15.14 34.04
C ASP A 408 -5.39 15.77 34.98
N LEU A 409 -5.43 15.32 36.23
CA LEU A 409 -6.35 15.82 37.27
C LEU A 409 -6.08 17.27 37.71
N HIS A 410 -5.05 17.92 37.16
CA HIS A 410 -4.71 19.32 37.41
C HIS A 410 -4.89 20.16 36.13
N ASP A 411 -5.65 19.65 35.16
CA ASP A 411 -5.90 20.26 33.86
C ASP A 411 -4.64 20.48 33.00
N ASN A 412 -3.57 19.71 33.23
CA ASN A 412 -2.41 19.74 32.34
C ASN A 412 -2.63 18.80 31.15
N SER A 413 -2.51 19.33 29.94
CA SER A 413 -2.46 18.53 28.73
C SER A 413 -1.07 17.92 28.58
N ILE A 414 -0.99 16.59 28.49
CA ILE A 414 0.26 15.85 28.32
C ILE A 414 0.18 15.15 26.96
N SER A 415 1.19 15.34 26.12
CA SER A 415 1.29 14.64 24.84
C SER A 415 2.71 14.21 24.51
N LEU A 416 2.85 13.02 23.93
CA LEU A 416 4.08 12.49 23.37
C LEU A 416 3.88 12.32 21.87
N SER A 417 4.74 12.92 21.06
CA SER A 417 4.65 12.84 19.60
C SER A 417 6.00 12.64 18.96
N VAL A 418 6.01 12.04 17.77
CA VAL A 418 7.17 11.92 16.90
C VAL A 418 7.04 12.98 15.80
N ASP A 419 8.07 13.79 15.63
CA ASP A 419 8.18 14.79 14.57
C ASP A 419 9.45 14.55 13.73
N GLY A 420 9.46 15.01 12.48
CA GLY A 420 10.54 14.77 11.54
C GLY A 420 10.10 13.98 10.31
N GLN A 421 11.04 13.83 9.39
CA GLN A 421 10.81 13.24 8.08
C GLN A 421 12.10 12.57 7.60
N LEU A 422 11.97 11.48 6.86
CA LEU A 422 13.09 10.76 6.26
C LEU A 422 13.07 10.94 4.73
N ASP A 423 14.18 11.36 4.14
CA ASP A 423 14.40 11.49 2.69
C ASP A 423 15.67 10.72 2.31
N PRO A 424 15.57 9.38 2.15
CA PRO A 424 16.72 8.50 2.01
C PRO A 424 17.58 8.86 0.79
N ARG A 425 18.81 9.31 1.06
CA ARG A 425 19.81 9.69 0.04
C ARG A 425 21.19 9.21 0.45
N ASP A 426 22.01 8.90 -0.55
CA ASP A 426 23.41 8.52 -0.32
C ASP A 426 24.13 9.54 0.55
N GLU A 427 24.78 9.05 1.61
CA GLU A 427 25.58 9.84 2.56
C GLU A 427 24.86 10.95 3.33
N ASP A 428 23.53 11.03 3.23
CA ASP A 428 22.74 11.96 4.04
C ASP A 428 22.36 11.36 5.40
N THR A 429 21.97 12.25 6.30
CA THR A 429 21.48 11.92 7.64
C THR A 429 20.18 12.66 7.89
N ASP A 430 19.16 11.92 8.33
CA ASP A 430 17.89 12.48 8.80
C ASP A 430 17.64 12.11 10.25
N SER A 431 16.82 12.91 10.95
CA SER A 431 16.48 12.69 12.35
C SER A 431 14.97 12.74 12.58
N LEU A 432 14.47 11.81 13.38
CA LEU A 432 13.14 11.86 14.00
C LEU A 432 13.28 12.27 15.47
N TRP A 433 12.39 13.12 15.93
CA TRP A 433 12.37 13.67 17.28
C TRP A 433 11.16 13.13 18.05
N VAL A 434 11.41 12.42 19.13
CA VAL A 434 10.35 11.94 20.03
C VAL A 434 10.22 12.97 21.16
N GLU A 435 9.14 13.74 21.15
CA GLU A 435 8.99 14.94 21.96
C GLU A 435 7.84 14.81 22.97
N LEU A 436 8.11 15.21 24.21
CA LEU A 436 7.12 15.24 25.29
C LEU A 436 6.74 16.68 25.60
N TYR A 437 5.45 16.98 25.51
CA TYR A 437 4.84 18.26 25.79
C TYR A 437 3.98 18.22 27.06
N ILE A 438 3.99 19.32 27.80
CA ILE A 438 3.04 19.60 28.88
C ILE A 438 2.50 21.01 28.66
N ASN A 439 1.19 21.16 28.45
CA ASN A 439 0.54 22.45 28.15
C ASN A 439 1.20 23.20 26.99
N ASP A 440 1.46 22.50 25.89
CA ASP A 440 2.16 23.00 24.70
C ASP A 440 3.64 23.36 24.90
N ASP A 441 4.19 23.25 26.11
CA ASP A 441 5.61 23.43 26.37
C ASP A 441 6.38 22.11 26.18
N ARG A 442 7.36 22.10 25.26
CA ARG A 442 8.25 20.94 25.07
C ARG A 442 9.15 20.77 26.30
N VAL A 443 8.92 19.71 27.07
CA VAL A 443 9.61 19.46 28.35
C VAL A 443 10.88 18.64 28.15
N THR A 444 10.89 17.72 27.19
CA THR A 444 12.08 16.94 26.80
C THR A 444 11.90 16.36 25.41
N PHE A 445 12.98 15.86 24.81
CA PHE A 445 12.95 15.14 23.56
C PHE A 445 14.00 14.02 23.55
N GLY A 446 13.76 13.02 22.71
CA GLY A 446 14.72 12.02 22.25
C GLY A 446 14.93 12.14 20.74
N GLU A 447 15.98 11.52 20.23
CA GLU A 447 16.37 11.58 18.81
C GLU A 447 16.56 10.17 18.27
N ILE A 448 16.11 9.93 17.05
CA ILE A 448 16.41 8.76 16.23
C ILE A 448 17.11 9.29 14.98
N GLU A 449 18.40 9.05 14.85
CA GLU A 449 19.24 9.55 13.74
C GLU A 449 19.48 8.39 12.75
N VAL A 450 19.12 8.60 11.48
CA VAL A 450 19.26 7.63 10.39
C VAL A 450 20.33 8.13 9.43
N TYR A 451 21.41 7.38 9.30
CA TYR A 451 22.43 7.59 8.29
C TYR A 451 22.33 6.51 7.22
N TYR A 452 22.13 6.92 5.96
CA TYR A 452 21.80 5.99 4.87
C TYR A 452 23.01 5.28 4.24
N GLY A 453 24.22 5.65 4.66
CA GLY A 453 25.47 5.15 4.10
C GLY A 453 25.70 5.56 2.65
N GLY A 454 26.89 5.30 2.14
CA GLY A 454 27.26 5.60 0.77
C GLY A 454 28.54 4.91 0.33
N ILE A 455 28.80 4.94 -0.98
CA ILE A 455 29.99 4.36 -1.61
C ILE A 455 30.67 5.43 -2.44
N HIS A 456 31.98 5.55 -2.26
CA HIS A 456 32.83 6.31 -3.15
C HIS A 456 33.61 5.37 -4.06
N TYR A 457 33.50 5.60 -5.37
CA TYR A 457 34.31 4.91 -6.37
C TYR A 457 35.59 5.71 -6.66
N ASP A 458 36.72 5.02 -6.84
CA ASP A 458 37.96 5.62 -7.31
C ASP A 458 37.91 5.89 -8.82
N GLU A 459 38.93 6.58 -9.33
CA GLU A 459 39.06 6.92 -10.76
C GLU A 459 39.13 5.69 -11.69
N ASP A 460 39.38 4.49 -11.15
CA ASP A 460 39.43 3.23 -11.88
C ASP A 460 38.10 2.44 -11.80
N GLY A 461 37.08 2.98 -11.10
CA GLY A 461 35.77 2.34 -10.90
C GLY A 461 35.77 1.24 -9.82
N GLY A 462 36.82 1.16 -9.00
CA GLY A 462 36.86 0.32 -7.81
C GLY A 462 36.23 1.03 -6.61
N ALA A 463 35.60 0.30 -5.70
CA ALA A 463 35.12 0.86 -4.43
C ALA A 463 36.33 1.35 -3.60
N ALA A 464 36.43 2.66 -3.38
CA ALA A 464 37.55 3.33 -2.74
C ALA A 464 37.37 3.43 -1.22
N ASP A 465 36.20 3.89 -0.80
CA ASP A 465 35.78 4.04 0.59
C ASP A 465 34.25 3.96 0.66
N GLY A 466 33.69 3.57 1.80
CA GLY A 466 32.26 3.43 1.96
C GLY A 466 31.85 3.52 3.42
N SER A 467 30.67 4.05 3.64
CA SER A 467 30.14 4.32 4.96
C SER A 467 28.89 3.48 5.18
N VAL A 468 28.86 2.72 6.28
CA VAL A 468 27.78 1.77 6.57
C VAL A 468 26.56 2.54 7.06
N GLU A 469 25.38 2.10 6.64
CA GLU A 469 24.11 2.58 7.16
C GLU A 469 23.99 2.33 8.67
N THR A 470 23.55 3.33 9.43
CA THR A 470 23.37 3.24 10.87
C THR A 470 22.09 3.94 11.31
N ILE A 471 21.42 3.37 12.32
CA ILE A 471 20.31 4.04 13.02
C ILE A 471 20.68 4.12 14.49
N ASP A 472 20.79 5.34 15.01
CA ASP A 472 21.17 5.62 16.38
C ASP A 472 19.97 6.12 17.19
N TYR A 473 19.70 5.46 18.32
CA TYR A 473 18.56 5.77 19.19
C TYR A 473 19.01 6.47 20.47
N ARG A 474 18.43 7.64 20.75
CA ARG A 474 18.70 8.46 21.95
C ARG A 474 17.39 8.76 22.68
N LEU A 475 16.69 7.70 23.11
CA LEU A 475 15.33 7.78 23.67
C LEU A 475 15.27 7.81 25.21
N ASP A 476 16.33 7.40 25.91
CA ASP A 476 16.32 7.21 27.38
C ASP A 476 15.76 8.41 28.16
N LYS A 477 16.18 9.63 27.79
CA LYS A 477 15.77 10.85 28.50
C LYS A 477 14.27 11.13 28.37
N VAL A 478 13.70 10.92 27.18
CA VAL A 478 12.27 11.15 26.97
C VAL A 478 11.46 10.05 27.64
N THR A 479 11.90 8.80 27.57
CA THR A 479 11.27 7.67 28.25
C THR A 479 11.25 7.86 29.78
N ASP A 480 12.39 8.19 30.39
CA ASP A 480 12.48 8.43 31.83
C ASP A 480 11.57 9.58 32.29
N ARG A 481 11.51 10.64 31.49
CA ARG A 481 10.66 11.79 31.81
C ARG A 481 9.18 11.44 31.69
N LEU A 482 8.80 10.68 30.67
CA LEU A 482 7.45 10.19 30.46
C LEU A 482 7.01 9.31 31.65
N VAL A 483 7.84 8.35 32.04
CA VAL A 483 7.63 7.49 33.23
C VAL A 483 7.37 8.35 34.47
N SER A 484 8.25 9.32 34.73
CA SER A 484 8.10 10.20 35.91
C SER A 484 6.83 11.06 35.88
N THR A 485 6.33 11.39 34.69
CA THR A 485 5.14 12.22 34.49
C THR A 485 3.88 11.40 34.73
N ILE A 486 3.78 10.21 34.13
CA ILE A 486 2.63 9.32 34.30
C ILE A 486 2.58 8.76 35.74
N GLN A 487 3.73 8.42 36.33
CA GLN A 487 3.78 7.93 37.70
C GLN A 487 3.19 8.94 38.70
N ARG A 488 3.39 10.24 38.49
CA ARG A 488 2.77 11.28 39.34
C ARG A 488 1.24 11.26 39.25
N ASN A 489 0.70 10.95 38.08
CA ASN A 489 -0.75 10.83 37.88
C ASN A 489 -1.29 9.57 38.55
N ILE A 490 -0.60 8.44 38.42
CA ILE A 490 -0.89 7.20 39.17
C ILE A 490 -0.89 7.50 40.68
N ASP A 491 0.14 8.15 41.20
CA ASP A 491 0.24 8.49 42.62
C ASP A 491 -0.89 9.43 43.06
N SER A 492 -1.29 10.38 42.21
CA SER A 492 -2.39 11.32 42.47
C SER A 492 -3.74 10.60 42.60
N VAL A 493 -4.08 9.72 41.65
CA VAL A 493 -5.31 8.91 41.69
C VAL A 493 -5.32 8.03 42.94
N ASN A 494 -4.20 7.34 43.22
CA ASN A 494 -4.09 6.48 44.39
C ASN A 494 -4.25 7.28 45.70
N GLN A 495 -3.69 8.49 45.78
CA GLN A 495 -3.82 9.34 46.95
C GLN A 495 -5.27 9.78 47.19
N LYS A 496 -6.02 10.11 46.13
CA LYS A 496 -7.46 10.43 46.21
C LYS A 496 -8.26 9.23 46.72
N LYS A 497 -8.03 8.04 46.14
CA LYS A 497 -8.64 6.77 46.59
C LYS A 497 -8.36 6.47 48.07
N VAL A 498 -7.10 6.58 48.49
CA VAL A 498 -6.72 6.37 49.91
C VAL A 498 -7.40 7.39 50.84
N ASN A 499 -7.58 8.63 50.40
CA ASN A 499 -8.27 9.65 51.19
C ASN A 499 -9.77 9.34 51.34
N LEU A 500 -10.42 8.81 50.30
CA LEU A 500 -11.79 8.32 50.38
C LEU A 500 -11.93 7.19 51.40
N GLY A 501 -11.07 6.17 51.35
CA GLY A 501 -11.09 5.06 52.32
C GLY A 501 -10.84 5.51 53.77
N LYS A 502 -10.03 6.55 53.98
CA LYS A 502 -9.86 7.17 55.30
C LYS A 502 -11.16 7.84 55.77
N LEU A 503 -11.86 8.56 54.91
CA LEU A 503 -13.14 9.17 55.26
C LEU A 503 -14.17 8.10 55.60
N ARG A 504 -14.29 7.04 54.79
CA ARG A 504 -15.13 5.86 55.05
C ARG A 504 -14.91 5.31 56.47
N THR A 505 -13.64 5.09 56.82
CA THR A 505 -13.24 4.63 58.16
C THR A 505 -13.61 5.61 59.27
N VAL A 506 -13.39 6.92 59.06
CA VAL A 506 -13.69 7.96 60.06
C VAL A 506 -15.19 8.11 60.28
N LEU A 507 -15.98 8.00 59.22
CA LEU A 507 -17.43 7.95 59.27
C LEU A 507 -17.95 6.57 59.68
N ASN A 508 -17.07 5.58 59.91
CA ASN A 508 -17.37 4.22 60.35
C ASN A 508 -18.50 3.53 59.55
N ILE A 509 -18.63 3.91 58.28
CA ILE A 509 -19.61 3.35 57.33
C ILE A 509 -19.00 2.17 56.59
#